data_AF-A0A7M4BQ65-F1
#
_entry.id   AF-A0A7M4BQ65-F1
#
_cell.length_a   1.000
_cell.length_b   1.000
_cell.length_c   1.000
_cell.angle_alpha   90.00
_cell.angle_beta   90.00
_cell.angle_gamma   90.00
#
_symmetry.space_group_name_H-M   'P 1'
#
loop_
_entity.id
_entity.type
_entity.pdbx_description
1 polymer ?
#
loop_
_entity_poly.entity_id
_entity_poly.type
_entity_poly.pdbx_seq_one_letter_code
_entity_poly.pdbx_strand_id
1 'polypeptide(L)'
;MIGLAMNHATETIAELDRLRAVPEDNLPRRVAYLYDYVNFAHPFREGNGRSTREFFDLLLSESGRGLAWELTESAELHAACHEARADQSLLGLEALFEKILDDEPAYEL
;
A
#
# COMPACT_ATOMS: atom_id res chain seq x y z
N MET A 1 3.86 -14.78 -13.55
CA MET A 1 3.69 -13.33 -13.37
C MET A 1 3.32 -12.98 -11.92
N ILE A 2 2.26 -13.55 -11.33
CA ILE A 2 1.87 -13.32 -9.91
C ILE A 2 3.05 -13.53 -8.93
N GLY A 3 3.74 -14.67 -9.03
CA GLY A 3 4.85 -14.99 -8.12
C GLY A 3 6.01 -13.99 -8.18
N LEU A 4 6.27 -13.35 -9.33
CA LEU A 4 7.34 -12.35 -9.43
C LEU A 4 6.98 -11.06 -8.68
N ALA A 5 5.73 -10.61 -8.80
CA ALA A 5 5.26 -9.39 -8.13
C ALA A 5 5.22 -9.57 -6.61
N MET A 6 4.70 -10.70 -6.12
CA MET A 6 4.68 -10.99 -4.69
C MET A 6 6.07 -11.21 -4.11
N ASN A 7 6.99 -11.87 -4.84
CA ASN A 7 8.37 -12.02 -4.41
C ASN A 7 9.05 -10.65 -4.28
N HIS A 8 8.90 -9.79 -5.29
CA HIS A 8 9.45 -8.44 -5.27
C HIS A 8 8.90 -7.61 -4.10
N ALA A 9 7.59 -7.65 -3.86
CA ALA A 9 6.98 -6.97 -2.72
C ALA A 9 7.53 -7.50 -1.39
N THR A 10 7.65 -8.82 -1.24
CA THR A 10 8.17 -9.47 -0.02
C THR A 10 9.63 -9.09 0.23
N GLU A 11 10.49 -9.19 -0.79
CA GLU A 11 11.91 -8.83 -0.70
C GLU A 11 12.08 -7.36 -0.35
N THR A 12 11.36 -6.46 -1.04
CA THR A 12 11.41 -5.02 -0.77
C THR A 12 10.96 -4.68 0.65
N ILE A 13 9.88 -5.31 1.14
CA ILE A 13 9.40 -5.10 2.53
C ILE A 13 10.45 -5.56 3.54
N ALA A 14 11.12 -6.69 3.28
CA ALA A 14 12.18 -7.20 4.15
C ALA A 14 13.40 -6.27 4.16
N GLU A 15 13.84 -5.78 2.99
CA GLU A 15 14.96 -4.84 2.86
C GLU A 15 14.72 -3.51 3.59
N LEU A 16 13.46 -3.07 3.64
CA LEU A 16 13.05 -1.81 4.29
C LEU A 16 12.69 -1.98 5.77
N ASP A 17 13.07 -3.10 6.39
CA ASP A 17 12.69 -3.47 7.76
C ASP A 17 11.19 -3.28 8.03
N ARG A 18 10.34 -3.91 7.21
CA ARG A 18 8.88 -3.77 7.31
C ARG A 18 8.42 -2.31 7.26
N LEU A 19 9.01 -1.54 6.35
CA LEU A 19 8.81 -0.09 6.17
C LEU A 19 9.29 0.79 7.33
N ARG A 20 9.84 0.25 8.42
CA ARG A 20 10.38 1.06 9.53
C ARG A 20 11.60 1.88 9.12
N ALA A 21 12.38 1.40 8.16
CA ALA A 21 13.56 2.10 7.66
C ALA A 21 13.25 3.18 6.62
N VAL A 22 11.97 3.39 6.26
CA VAL A 22 11.56 4.38 5.27
C VAL A 22 11.41 5.74 5.95
N PRO A 23 12.09 6.80 5.46
CA PRO A 23 11.88 8.17 5.91
C PRO A 23 10.42 8.62 5.72
N GLU A 24 9.88 9.41 6.65
CA GLU A 24 8.47 9.84 6.65
C GLU A 24 8.06 10.55 5.35
N ASP A 25 8.91 11.42 4.84
CA ASP A 25 8.72 12.14 3.57
C ASP A 25 8.65 11.22 2.34
N ASN A 26 9.14 9.98 2.46
CA ASN A 26 9.15 8.97 1.40
C ASN A 26 8.15 7.84 1.64
N LEU A 27 7.48 7.80 2.80
CA LEU A 27 6.59 6.72 3.17
C LEU A 27 5.36 6.61 2.24
N PRO A 28 4.63 7.70 1.90
CA PRO A 28 3.50 7.63 0.97
C PRO A 28 3.87 6.99 -0.36
N ARG A 29 5.02 7.40 -0.88
CA ARG A 29 5.57 6.89 -2.14
C ARG A 29 5.90 5.40 -2.06
N ARG A 30 6.48 4.97 -0.95
CA ARG A 30 6.85 3.55 -0.78
C ARG A 30 5.62 2.65 -0.59
N VAL A 31 4.61 3.13 0.13
CA VAL A 31 3.34 2.44 0.28
C VAL A 31 2.64 2.33 -1.08
N ALA A 32 2.52 3.43 -1.83
CA ALA A 32 1.96 3.44 -3.19
C ALA A 32 2.62 2.41 -4.10
N TYR A 33 3.95 2.37 -4.11
CA TYR A 33 4.74 1.43 -4.89
C TYR A 33 4.42 -0.03 -4.53
N LEU A 34 4.47 -0.39 -3.25
CA LEU A 34 4.21 -1.77 -2.83
C LEU A 34 2.74 -2.15 -3.01
N TYR A 35 1.82 -1.21 -2.78
CA TYR A 35 0.39 -1.43 -2.95
C TYR A 35 0.06 -1.77 -4.41
N ASP A 36 0.66 -1.06 -5.38
CA ASP A 36 0.51 -1.38 -6.80
C ASP A 36 0.98 -2.80 -7.14
N TYR A 37 2.14 -3.24 -6.60
CA TYR A 37 2.64 -4.61 -6.82
C TYR A 37 1.69 -5.68 -6.25
N VAL A 38 1.21 -5.48 -5.02
CA VAL A 38 0.28 -6.42 -4.37
C VAL A 38 -1.07 -6.43 -5.10
N ASN A 39 -1.57 -5.26 -5.48
CA ASN A 39 -2.80 -5.13 -6.26
C ASN A 39 -2.66 -5.79 -7.63
N PHE A 40 -1.57 -5.56 -8.36
CA PHE A 40 -1.29 -6.21 -9.65
C PHE A 40 -1.21 -7.73 -9.54
N ALA A 41 -0.65 -8.25 -8.45
CA ALA A 41 -0.52 -9.68 -8.25
C ALA A 41 -1.86 -10.41 -8.16
N HIS A 42 -2.92 -9.76 -7.61
CA HIS A 42 -4.24 -10.36 -7.38
C HIS A 42 -4.17 -11.84 -6.94
N PRO A 43 -3.49 -12.16 -5.82
CA PRO A 43 -3.11 -13.53 -5.50
C PRO A 43 -4.28 -14.43 -5.08
N PHE A 44 -5.43 -13.86 -4.72
CA PHE A 44 -6.60 -14.60 -4.26
C PHE A 44 -7.70 -14.67 -5.33
N ARG A 45 -8.52 -15.73 -5.28
CA ARG A 45 -9.70 -15.88 -6.15
C ARG A 45 -10.72 -14.76 -5.93
N GLU A 46 -10.86 -14.29 -4.70
CA GLU A 46 -11.77 -13.22 -4.29
C GLU A 46 -11.25 -12.57 -3.02
N GLY A 47 -11.59 -11.29 -2.78
CA GLY A 47 -11.24 -10.59 -1.54
C GLY A 47 -9.92 -9.84 -1.56
N ASN A 48 -9.22 -9.77 -2.71
CA ASN A 48 -7.93 -9.10 -2.86
C ASN A 48 -7.91 -7.68 -2.25
N GLY A 49 -8.91 -6.85 -2.54
CA GLY A 49 -8.95 -5.48 -2.01
C GLY A 49 -9.15 -5.40 -0.49
N ARG A 50 -9.81 -6.38 0.14
CA ARG A 50 -9.92 -6.44 1.61
C ARG A 50 -8.59 -6.91 2.22
N SER A 51 -8.05 -8.01 1.70
CA SER A 51 -6.80 -8.58 2.20
C SER A 51 -5.60 -7.65 2.00
N THR A 52 -5.58 -6.87 0.91
CA THR A 52 -4.49 -5.91 0.65
C THR A 52 -4.54 -4.77 1.65
N ARG A 53 -5.71 -4.13 1.85
CA ARG A 53 -5.85 -3.05 2.84
C ARG A 53 -5.46 -3.52 4.25
N GLU A 54 -6.03 -4.66 4.66
CA GLU A 54 -5.73 -5.28 5.95
C GLU A 54 -4.23 -5.57 6.14
N PHE A 55 -3.55 -6.03 5.09
CA PHE A 55 -2.11 -6.28 5.14
C PHE A 55 -1.31 -4.99 5.35
N PHE A 56 -1.68 -3.89 4.69
CA PHE A 56 -1.01 -2.60 4.88
C PHE A 56 -1.30 -1.97 6.24
N ASP A 57 -2.52 -2.12 6.76
CA ASP A 57 -2.89 -1.69 8.11
C ASP A 57 -2.00 -2.39 9.15
N LEU A 58 -1.87 -3.72 9.07
CA LEU A 58 -0.98 -4.51 9.93
C LEU A 58 0.49 -4.11 9.77
N LEU A 59 0.96 -3.95 8.53
CA LEU A 59 2.35 -3.64 8.24
C LEU A 59 2.77 -2.28 8.80
N LEU A 60 1.92 -1.26 8.67
CA LEU A 60 2.19 0.09 9.17
C LEU A 60 2.07 0.17 10.69
N SER A 61 1.15 -0.60 11.27
CA SER A 61 0.96 -0.69 12.73
C SER A 61 2.22 -1.13 13.47
N GLU A 62 3.07 -1.98 12.86
CA GLU A 62 4.39 -2.40 13.39
C GLU A 62 5.37 -1.23 13.64
N SER A 63 5.01 -0.03 13.19
CA SER A 63 5.79 1.19 13.32
C SER A 63 5.02 2.35 13.93
N GLY A 64 3.82 2.09 14.48
CA GLY A 64 2.94 3.10 15.08
C GLY A 64 2.23 3.99 14.08
N ARG A 65 2.04 3.52 12.84
CA ARG A 65 1.45 4.29 11.73
C ARG A 65 0.16 3.65 11.24
N GLY A 66 -0.72 4.44 10.65
CA GLY A 66 -2.03 3.99 10.16
C GLY A 66 -2.38 4.51 8.78
N LEU A 67 -3.58 4.14 8.35
CA LEU A 67 -4.22 4.59 7.12
C LEU A 67 -5.67 4.95 7.44
N ALA A 68 -5.99 6.24 7.45
CA ALA A 68 -7.34 6.78 7.60
C ALA A 68 -8.17 6.51 6.34
N TRP A 69 -8.58 5.26 6.13
CA TRP A 69 -9.35 4.83 4.95
C TRP A 69 -10.67 5.60 4.78
N GLU A 70 -11.23 6.18 5.83
CA GLU A 70 -12.41 7.06 5.80
C GLU A 70 -12.17 8.40 5.08
N LEU A 71 -10.91 8.81 4.88
CA LEU A 71 -10.53 10.01 4.14
C LEU A 71 -10.42 9.76 2.62
N THR A 72 -10.67 8.53 2.17
CA THR A 72 -10.72 8.18 0.75
C THR A 72 -11.97 7.37 0.41
N GLU A 73 -12.49 7.59 -0.79
CA GLU A 73 -13.61 6.83 -1.31
C GLU A 73 -13.12 5.68 -2.19
N SER A 74 -13.87 4.57 -2.23
CA SER A 74 -13.53 3.42 -3.08
C SER A 74 -13.30 3.82 -4.55
N ALA A 75 -14.09 4.76 -5.07
CA ALA A 75 -13.96 5.26 -6.44
C ALA A 75 -12.63 5.99 -6.69
N GLU A 76 -12.13 6.73 -5.70
CA GLU A 76 -10.85 7.46 -5.79
C GLU A 76 -9.68 6.48 -5.82
N LEU A 77 -9.66 5.51 -4.89
CA LEU A 77 -8.66 4.45 -4.87
C LEU A 77 -8.66 3.63 -6.17
N HIS A 78 -9.85 3.29 -6.68
CA HIS A 78 -9.97 2.57 -7.96
C HIS A 78 -9.45 3.40 -9.14
N ALA A 79 -9.72 4.70 -9.18
CA ALA A 79 -9.19 5.59 -10.21
C ALA A 79 -7.65 5.66 -10.16
N ALA A 80 -7.08 5.83 -8.97
CA ALA A 80 -5.62 5.85 -8.77
C ALA A 80 -4.96 4.53 -9.17
N CYS A 81 -5.55 3.38 -8.80
CA CYS A 81 -5.08 2.06 -9.24
C CYS A 81 -5.18 1.88 -10.77
N HIS A 82 -6.24 2.42 -11.38
CA HIS A 82 -6.41 2.37 -12.82
C HIS A 82 -5.35 3.21 -13.54
N GLU A 83 -5.07 4.42 -13.07
CA GLU A 83 -4.00 5.29 -13.59
C GLU A 83 -2.62 4.60 -13.50
N ALA A 84 -2.29 4.04 -12.33
CA ALA A 84 -1.06 3.27 -12.13
C ALA A 84 -0.92 2.14 -13.16
N ARG A 85 -2.03 1.48 -13.51
CA ARG A 85 -2.01 0.37 -14.45
C ARG A 85 -1.98 0.79 -15.92
N ALA A 86 -2.78 1.80 -16.28
CA ALA A 86 -2.96 2.24 -17.66
C ALA A 86 -1.76 3.08 -18.13
N ASP A 87 -1.31 3.98 -17.26
CA ASP A 87 -0.35 5.03 -17.61
C ASP A 87 1.03 4.81 -16.96
N GLN A 88 1.19 3.76 -16.15
CA GLN A 88 2.41 3.49 -15.37
C GLN A 88 2.78 4.67 -14.45
N SER A 89 1.77 5.43 -14.04
CA SER A 89 1.88 6.63 -13.20
C SER A 89 1.39 6.31 -11.79
N LEU A 90 2.31 6.33 -10.82
CA LEU A 90 1.96 6.16 -9.42
C LEU A 90 1.47 7.47 -8.77
N LEU A 91 1.47 8.60 -9.48
CA LEU A 91 1.19 9.92 -8.89
C LEU A 91 -0.16 9.98 -8.16
N GLY A 92 -1.21 9.40 -8.73
CA GLY A 92 -2.52 9.32 -8.08
C GLY A 92 -2.50 8.50 -6.79
N LEU A 93 -1.76 7.38 -6.76
CA LEU A 93 -1.60 6.56 -5.54
C LEU A 93 -0.70 7.26 -4.51
N GLU A 94 0.39 7.88 -4.94
CA GLU A 94 1.29 8.64 -4.06
C GLU A 94 0.51 9.76 -3.34
N ALA A 95 -0.29 10.54 -4.07
CA ALA A 95 -1.14 11.60 -3.51
C ALA A 95 -2.24 11.05 -2.59
N LEU A 96 -2.85 9.91 -2.93
CA LEU A 96 -3.85 9.26 -2.10
C LEU A 96 -3.24 8.82 -0.76
N PHE A 97 -2.10 8.14 -0.78
CA PHE A 97 -1.44 7.70 0.44
C PHE A 97 -0.86 8.85 1.25
N GLU A 98 -0.42 9.93 0.61
CA GLU A 98 0.00 11.16 1.32
C GLU A 98 -1.17 11.77 2.10
N LYS A 99 -2.39 11.69 1.55
CA LYS A 99 -3.59 12.20 2.20
C LYS A 99 -4.04 11.36 3.39
N ILE A 100 -3.89 10.02 3.34
CA ILE A 100 -4.51 9.11 4.33
C ILE A 100 -3.52 8.50 5.32
N LEU A 101 -2.21 8.62 5.12
CA LEU A 101 -1.23 8.19 6.11
C LEU A 101 -1.32 9.05 7.36
N ASP A 102 -1.30 8.40 8.51
CA ASP A 102 -1.35 9.03 9.83
C ASP A 102 -0.50 8.28 10.86
N ASP A 103 -0.51 8.79 12.10
CA ASP A 103 0.13 8.19 13.26
C ASP A 103 -0.88 7.46 14.18
N GLU A 104 -2.01 7.01 13.62
CA GLU A 104 -3.09 6.32 14.33
C GLU A 104 -3.18 4.85 13.84
N PRO A 105 -2.35 3.94 14.38
CA PRO A 105 -2.29 2.57 13.88
C PRO A 105 -3.61 1.82 14.09
N ALA A 106 -4.01 1.02 13.11
CA ALA A 106 -5.20 0.16 13.21
C ALA A 106 -5.07 -0.91 14.30
N TYR A 107 -3.83 -1.29 14.65
CA TYR A 107 -3.51 -2.33 15.63
C TYR A 107 -2.41 -1.88 16.60
N GLU A 108 -2.56 -2.27 17.86
CA GLU A 108 -1.48 -2.21 18.86
C GLU A 108 -0.71 -3.54 18.85
N LEU A 109 0.54 -3.52 18.38
CA LEU A 109 1.40 -4.71 18.17
C LEU A 109 2.61 -4.73 19.11
#